data_AF-A0A8J4AVX0-F1
#
_entry.id   AF-A0A8J4AVX0-F1
#
_cell.length_a   1.000
_cell.length_b   1.000
_cell.length_c   1.000
_cell.angle_alpha   90.00
_cell.angle_beta   90.00
_cell.angle_gamma   90.00
#
_symmetry.space_group_name_H-M   'P 1'
#
loop_
_entity.id
_entity.type
_entity.pdbx_description
1 polymer ?
#
loop_
_entity_poly.entity_id
_entity_poly.type
_entity_poly.pdbx_seq_one_letter_code
_entity_poly.pdbx_strand_id
1 'polypeptide(L)'
;MQQLTVARSASTAAIPPELIKEIQSAQRRAEAKAAEASTKTSSQTLEGLKARLQLPESQGGISRSERKIGSHVFRVFTMRQLRDWLSSSGEADPWVVAIKLLTANTVTPATLDRAEAEHIAAALVDTGAAARHHTTGESKETLLLTLATETPRPPAGEALNTQFWWQGPARPANEVANDLRQLILELYDKHLSPDGRSVSYGAIRSDPRFNAFVAATAELQKVDLSHLSREELMSFAINLYNALIIHALVALNLTRMSSAQRASFFSRIAKYNVGGLDYSADDLENGVLRDNRAGASNLFNLLGIHRFAGGHWTSADPRLAKVVRPVDPRIHFALVCGAKSCPPIKLYTPSNLEEGLAAAAEAFCAGEVLVDRARREVRLSKIFKWYAIDFGADKYGRLSCLAAFLSEPAKTDLLEMVRQAKSGGGSIRVEYKEYDWSLNGED
;
A
#
# COMPACT_ATOMS: atom_id res chain seq x y z
N MET A 1 -53.79 -31.60 63.74
CA MET A 1 -53.69 -32.89 63.04
C MET A 1 -52.82 -32.68 61.80
N GLN A 2 -51.52 -32.98 61.92
CA GLN A 2 -50.79 -34.09 61.25
C GLN A 2 -50.46 -33.79 59.77
N GLN A 3 -49.23 -33.39 59.45
CA GLN A 3 -48.06 -34.24 59.08
C GLN A 3 -48.25 -35.05 57.78
N LEU A 4 -47.40 -34.79 56.79
CA LEU A 4 -46.56 -35.80 56.12
C LEU A 4 -45.51 -35.11 55.21
N THR A 5 -44.27 -35.09 55.71
CA THR A 5 -43.06 -34.71 54.99
C THR A 5 -42.43 -35.99 54.44
N VAL A 6 -42.22 -36.09 53.12
CA VAL A 6 -41.45 -37.18 52.51
C VAL A 6 -40.10 -36.63 52.08
N ALA A 7 -39.05 -37.13 52.72
CA ALA A 7 -37.66 -36.86 52.40
C ALA A 7 -37.25 -37.60 51.11
N ARG A 8 -36.56 -36.91 50.20
CA ARG A 8 -35.78 -37.51 49.11
C ARG A 8 -34.30 -37.35 49.42
N SER A 9 -33.64 -38.46 49.77
CA SER A 9 -32.19 -38.58 49.82
C SER A 9 -31.65 -38.82 48.40
N ALA A 10 -30.92 -37.86 47.85
CA ALA A 10 -30.10 -38.06 46.66
C ALA A 10 -28.65 -38.28 47.13
N SER A 11 -28.18 -39.52 47.06
CA SER A 11 -26.80 -39.91 47.27
C SER A 11 -25.97 -39.49 46.05
N THR A 12 -25.14 -38.46 46.20
CA THR A 12 -24.05 -38.14 45.27
C THR A 12 -22.95 -39.18 45.43
N ALA A 13 -22.95 -40.22 44.59
CA ALA A 13 -21.81 -41.12 44.49
C ALA A 13 -20.63 -40.34 43.89
N ALA A 14 -19.64 -40.02 44.73
CA ALA A 14 -18.42 -39.35 44.30
C ALA A 14 -17.68 -40.22 43.28
N ILE A 15 -17.27 -39.61 42.16
CA ILE A 15 -16.50 -40.29 41.12
C ILE A 15 -15.18 -40.80 41.74
N PRO A 16 -14.83 -42.09 41.60
CA PRO A 16 -13.60 -42.64 42.16
C PRO A 16 -12.37 -41.85 41.67
N PRO A 17 -11.41 -41.53 42.56
CA PRO A 17 -10.23 -40.73 42.21
C PRO A 17 -9.41 -41.30 41.04
N GLU A 18 -9.39 -42.62 40.87
CA GLU A 18 -8.70 -43.27 39.77
C GLU A 18 -9.37 -43.00 38.41
N LEU A 19 -10.70 -42.93 38.37
CA LEU A 19 -11.45 -42.60 37.16
C LEU A 19 -11.20 -41.13 36.75
N ILE A 20 -11.03 -40.23 37.74
CA ILE A 20 -10.69 -38.82 37.50
C ILE A 20 -9.30 -38.71 36.86
N LYS A 21 -8.31 -39.46 37.36
CA LYS A 21 -6.96 -39.50 36.77
C LYS A 21 -6.98 -40.03 35.34
N GLU A 22 -7.77 -41.08 35.06
CA GLU A 22 -7.91 -41.63 33.72
C GLU A 22 -8.53 -40.62 32.75
N ILE A 23 -9.62 -39.94 33.15
CA ILE A 23 -10.26 -38.89 32.34
C ILE A 23 -9.28 -37.75 32.03
N GLN A 24 -8.55 -37.26 33.03
CA GLN A 24 -7.54 -36.22 32.84
C GLN A 24 -6.37 -36.68 31.96
N SER A 25 -5.98 -37.95 32.03
CA SER A 25 -4.95 -38.52 31.15
C SER A 25 -5.44 -38.63 29.71
N ALA A 26 -6.70 -39.01 29.50
CA ALA A 26 -7.33 -39.11 28.19
C ALA A 26 -7.51 -37.73 27.54
N GLN A 27 -7.90 -36.71 28.32
CA GLN A 27 -7.98 -35.32 27.87
C GLN A 27 -6.61 -34.80 27.42
N ARG A 28 -5.56 -34.99 28.23
CA ARG A 28 -4.19 -34.59 27.85
C ARG A 28 -3.70 -35.28 26.58
N ARG A 29 -4.01 -36.57 26.39
CA ARG A 29 -3.68 -37.29 25.16
C ARG A 29 -4.46 -36.76 23.95
N ALA A 30 -5.73 -36.41 24.13
CA ALA A 30 -6.55 -35.83 23.07
C ALA A 30 -6.07 -34.42 22.68
N GLU A 31 -5.74 -33.59 23.66
CA GLU A 31 -5.16 -32.26 23.45
C GLU A 31 -3.79 -32.33 22.77
N ALA A 32 -2.91 -33.24 23.20
CA ALA A 32 -1.62 -33.47 22.55
C ALA A 32 -1.81 -33.93 21.09
N LYS A 33 -2.74 -34.84 20.82
CA LYS A 33 -3.03 -35.33 19.47
C LYS A 33 -3.68 -34.25 18.58
N ALA A 34 -4.50 -33.37 19.16
CA ALA A 34 -5.08 -32.23 18.46
C ALA A 34 -4.03 -31.14 18.16
N ALA A 35 -3.12 -30.86 19.10
CA ALA A 35 -2.00 -29.95 18.89
C ALA A 35 -1.02 -30.50 17.83
N GLU A 36 -0.70 -31.79 17.89
CA GLU A 36 0.15 -32.46 16.90
C GLU A 36 -0.51 -32.46 15.51
N ALA A 37 -1.82 -32.72 15.42
CA ALA A 37 -2.58 -32.61 14.17
C ALA A 37 -2.63 -31.16 13.65
N SER A 38 -2.87 -30.17 14.50
CA SER A 38 -2.89 -28.74 14.14
C SER A 38 -1.52 -28.26 13.63
N THR A 39 -0.44 -28.73 14.24
CA THR A 39 0.94 -28.42 13.83
C THR A 39 1.30 -29.10 12.50
N LYS A 40 0.82 -30.34 12.29
CA LYS A 40 0.99 -31.08 11.02
C LYS A 40 0.19 -30.43 9.88
N THR A 41 -1.05 -30.01 10.17
CA THR A 41 -1.90 -29.29 9.20
C THR A 41 -1.34 -27.91 8.89
N SER A 42 -0.85 -27.14 9.88
CA SER A 42 -0.23 -25.83 9.61
C SER A 42 1.04 -25.97 8.76
N SER A 43 1.86 -26.99 8.99
CA SER A 43 3.07 -27.30 8.22
C SER A 43 2.80 -27.72 6.77
N GLN A 44 1.59 -28.19 6.44
CA GLN A 44 1.14 -28.58 5.08
C GLN A 44 0.27 -27.52 4.41
N THR A 45 -0.08 -26.43 5.11
CA THR A 45 -0.72 -25.28 4.45
C THR A 45 0.29 -24.53 3.60
N LEU A 46 -0.19 -23.86 2.54
CA LEU A 46 0.65 -23.02 1.70
C LEU A 46 1.42 -21.97 2.54
N GLU A 47 0.79 -21.38 3.54
CA GLU A 47 1.44 -20.43 4.46
C GLU A 47 2.55 -21.07 5.30
N GLY A 48 2.34 -22.30 5.79
CA GLY A 48 3.38 -23.07 6.47
C GLY A 48 4.59 -23.37 5.58
N LEU A 49 4.34 -23.71 4.31
CA LEU A 49 5.39 -23.92 3.32
C LEU A 49 6.15 -22.63 3.01
N LYS A 50 5.45 -21.49 2.85
CA LYS A 50 6.07 -20.18 2.66
C LYS A 50 7.01 -19.85 3.82
N ALA A 51 6.55 -20.04 5.06
CA ALA A 51 7.37 -19.79 6.25
C ALA A 51 8.61 -20.69 6.29
N ARG A 52 8.46 -21.98 6.00
CA ARG A 52 9.59 -22.94 5.98
C ARG A 52 10.61 -22.66 4.89
N LEU A 53 10.17 -22.22 3.70
CA LEU A 53 11.08 -21.84 2.60
C LEU A 53 12.06 -20.74 2.99
N GLN A 54 11.64 -19.82 3.87
CA GLN A 54 12.47 -18.71 4.34
C GLN A 54 13.58 -19.17 5.31
N LEU A 55 13.43 -20.35 5.94
CA LEU A 55 14.37 -20.85 6.93
C LEU A 55 15.71 -21.28 6.31
N PRO A 56 16.80 -21.31 7.08
CA PRO A 56 18.05 -21.97 6.68
C PRO A 56 17.83 -23.46 6.36
N GLU A 57 18.69 -24.04 5.52
CA GLU A 57 18.65 -25.47 5.19
C GLU A 57 18.76 -26.35 6.45
N SER A 58 19.59 -25.95 7.42
CA SER A 58 19.74 -26.65 8.71
C SER A 58 18.47 -26.68 9.56
N GLN A 59 17.48 -25.85 9.24
CA GLN A 59 16.18 -25.77 9.90
C GLN A 59 15.03 -26.26 8.98
N GLY A 60 15.36 -26.97 7.90
CA GLY A 60 14.39 -27.57 6.99
C GLY A 60 13.93 -26.67 5.84
N GLY A 61 14.61 -25.53 5.61
CA GLY A 61 14.44 -24.72 4.41
C GLY A 61 15.14 -25.31 3.19
N ILE A 62 14.98 -24.65 2.04
CA ILE A 62 15.59 -25.09 0.77
C ILE A 62 17.06 -24.67 0.65
N SER A 63 17.90 -25.58 0.14
CA SER A 63 19.29 -25.29 -0.17
C SER A 63 19.41 -24.27 -1.31
N ARG A 64 20.33 -23.31 -1.16
CA ARG A 64 20.48 -22.16 -2.05
C ARG A 64 21.96 -21.92 -2.35
N SER A 65 22.30 -21.68 -3.61
CA SER A 65 23.65 -21.32 -4.06
C SER A 65 23.70 -19.87 -4.55
N GLU A 66 24.86 -19.23 -4.43
CA GLU A 66 25.05 -17.89 -4.98
C GLU A 66 25.34 -17.95 -6.48
N ARG A 67 24.67 -17.10 -7.25
CA ARG A 67 24.91 -16.95 -8.68
C ARG A 67 24.88 -15.48 -9.08
N LYS A 68 25.88 -15.06 -9.84
CA LYS A 68 25.92 -13.71 -10.42
C LYS A 68 25.03 -13.65 -11.66
N ILE A 69 24.07 -12.72 -11.68
CA ILE A 69 23.17 -12.47 -12.80
C ILE A 69 23.16 -10.96 -13.05
N GLY A 70 23.70 -10.54 -14.19
CA GLY A 70 24.01 -9.13 -14.46
C GLY A 70 24.99 -8.55 -13.42
N SER A 71 24.60 -7.43 -12.80
CA SER A 71 25.36 -6.75 -11.75
C SER A 71 25.07 -7.24 -10.32
N HIS A 72 24.15 -8.21 -10.15
CA HIS A 72 23.69 -8.66 -8.84
C HIS A 72 24.10 -10.11 -8.55
N VAL A 73 24.19 -10.44 -7.26
CA VAL A 73 24.36 -11.81 -6.76
C VAL A 73 23.01 -12.27 -6.22
N PHE A 74 22.50 -13.36 -6.76
CA PHE A 74 21.25 -13.98 -6.32
C PHE A 74 21.55 -15.24 -5.51
N ARG A 75 20.73 -15.50 -4.49
CA ARG A 75 20.64 -16.82 -3.85
C ARG A 75 19.58 -17.61 -4.60
N VAL A 76 20.00 -18.65 -5.31
CA VAL A 76 19.15 -19.38 -6.26
C VAL A 76 19.03 -20.85 -5.91
N PHE A 77 17.95 -21.45 -6.40
CA PHE A 77 17.71 -22.89 -6.46
C PHE A 77 16.98 -23.21 -7.76
N THR A 78 17.05 -24.45 -8.22
CA THR A 78 16.36 -24.88 -9.43
C THR A 78 14.92 -25.28 -9.15
N MET A 79 14.07 -25.27 -10.18
CA MET A 79 12.72 -25.83 -10.08
C MET A 79 12.73 -27.31 -9.65
N ARG A 80 13.75 -28.08 -10.07
CA ARG A 80 13.98 -29.45 -9.58
C ARG A 80 14.19 -29.47 -8.06
N GLN A 81 15.09 -28.64 -7.54
CA GLN A 81 15.35 -28.56 -6.10
C GLN A 81 14.09 -28.17 -5.31
N LEU A 82 13.27 -27.27 -5.84
CA LEU A 82 11.99 -26.91 -5.22
C LEU A 82 11.02 -28.09 -5.17
N ARG A 83 10.86 -28.81 -6.27
CA ARG A 83 10.00 -30.00 -6.34
C ARG A 83 10.47 -31.09 -5.39
N ASP A 84 11.77 -31.36 -5.35
CA ASP A 84 12.35 -32.38 -4.48
C ASP A 84 12.16 -32.01 -2.99
N TRP A 85 12.30 -30.73 -2.64
CA TRP A 85 12.03 -30.21 -1.29
C TRP A 85 10.55 -30.30 -0.89
N LEU A 86 9.63 -30.04 -1.82
CA LEU A 86 8.18 -30.22 -1.60
C LEU A 86 7.83 -31.70 -1.43
N SER A 87 8.45 -32.58 -2.22
CA SER A 87 8.27 -34.03 -2.12
C SER A 87 8.73 -34.56 -0.76
N SER A 88 9.89 -34.12 -0.28
CA SER A 88 10.40 -34.51 1.04
C SER A 88 9.58 -33.92 2.20
N SER A 89 8.81 -32.87 1.93
CA SER A 89 7.86 -32.27 2.87
C SER A 89 6.51 -32.99 2.94
N GLY A 90 6.29 -34.03 2.13
CA GLY A 90 5.07 -34.84 2.13
C GLY A 90 3.93 -34.26 1.28
N GLU A 91 4.22 -33.35 0.35
CA GLU A 91 3.22 -32.82 -0.58
C GLU A 91 2.86 -33.85 -1.66
N ALA A 92 1.56 -34.09 -1.85
CA ALA A 92 1.06 -35.11 -2.78
C ALA A 92 1.25 -34.74 -4.26
N ASP A 93 1.21 -33.44 -4.58
CA ASP A 93 1.51 -32.91 -5.92
C ASP A 93 2.50 -31.73 -5.81
N PRO A 94 3.80 -32.03 -5.73
CA PRO A 94 4.86 -31.02 -5.64
C PRO A 94 4.85 -30.01 -6.79
N TRP A 95 4.41 -30.40 -7.98
CA TRP A 95 4.39 -29.49 -9.13
C TRP A 95 3.29 -28.44 -8.99
N VAL A 96 2.07 -28.87 -8.65
CA VAL A 96 0.95 -27.94 -8.40
C VAL A 96 1.27 -26.98 -7.26
N VAL A 97 1.90 -27.46 -6.19
CA VAL A 97 2.29 -26.61 -5.06
C VAL A 97 3.39 -25.64 -5.45
N ALA A 98 4.38 -26.04 -6.25
CA ALA A 98 5.40 -25.14 -6.77
C ALA A 98 4.80 -24.03 -7.64
N ILE A 99 3.82 -24.35 -8.50
CA ILE A 99 3.08 -23.35 -9.28
C ILE A 99 2.32 -22.39 -8.35
N LYS A 100 1.67 -22.88 -7.28
CA LYS A 100 1.03 -22.01 -6.29
C LYS A 100 2.01 -21.07 -5.59
N LEU A 101 3.22 -21.53 -5.27
CA LEU A 101 4.26 -20.71 -4.66
C LEU A 101 4.77 -19.63 -5.63
N LEU A 102 4.85 -19.94 -6.93
CA LEU A 102 5.17 -18.97 -7.99
C LEU A 102 4.07 -17.93 -8.18
N THR A 103 2.81 -18.36 -8.30
CA THR A 103 1.68 -17.44 -8.51
C THR A 103 1.32 -16.62 -7.27
N ALA A 104 1.65 -17.12 -6.08
CA ALA A 104 1.60 -16.36 -4.83
C ALA A 104 2.88 -15.54 -4.57
N ASN A 105 3.80 -15.46 -5.55
CA ASN A 105 5.01 -14.66 -5.52
C ASN A 105 5.91 -14.92 -4.29
N THR A 106 5.91 -16.15 -3.78
CA THR A 106 6.82 -16.59 -2.71
C THR A 106 8.20 -16.90 -3.28
N VAL A 107 8.20 -17.53 -4.45
CA VAL A 107 9.38 -17.77 -5.27
C VAL A 107 9.17 -17.09 -6.62
N THR A 108 10.25 -16.62 -7.23
CA THR A 108 10.21 -15.91 -8.51
C THR A 108 11.38 -16.37 -9.39
N PRO A 109 11.26 -16.33 -10.72
CA PRO A 109 12.41 -16.49 -11.61
C PRO A 109 13.54 -15.54 -11.20
N ALA A 110 14.77 -16.06 -11.14
CA ALA A 110 15.96 -15.28 -10.83
C ALA A 110 16.46 -14.54 -12.08
N THR A 111 15.71 -13.54 -12.54
CA THR A 111 16.06 -12.70 -13.68
C THR A 111 15.80 -11.22 -13.38
N LEU A 112 16.54 -10.35 -14.07
CA LEU A 112 16.32 -8.91 -14.10
C LEU A 112 15.45 -8.49 -15.30
N ASP A 113 15.20 -9.40 -16.25
CA ASP A 113 14.47 -9.12 -17.47
C ASP A 113 12.98 -9.48 -17.32
N ARG A 114 12.11 -8.50 -17.59
CA ARG A 114 10.65 -8.66 -17.53
C ARG A 114 10.14 -9.69 -18.53
N ALA A 115 10.56 -9.59 -19.78
CA ALA A 115 10.07 -10.44 -20.85
C ALA A 115 10.49 -11.90 -20.60
N GLU A 116 11.69 -12.11 -20.07
CA GLU A 116 12.15 -13.42 -19.62
C GLU A 116 11.28 -13.95 -18.46
N ALA A 117 11.00 -13.12 -17.45
CA ALA A 117 10.16 -13.54 -16.32
C ALA A 117 8.73 -13.90 -16.77
N GLU A 118 8.13 -13.10 -17.65
CA GLU A 118 6.81 -13.35 -18.23
C GLU A 118 6.81 -14.62 -19.11
N HIS A 119 7.86 -14.82 -19.92
CA HIS A 119 8.02 -16.02 -20.74
C HIS A 119 8.14 -17.28 -19.90
N ILE A 120 8.94 -17.25 -18.82
CA ILE A 120 9.10 -18.36 -17.89
C ILE A 120 7.77 -18.72 -17.23
N ALA A 121 7.01 -17.72 -16.78
CA ALA A 121 5.73 -17.98 -16.14
C ALA A 121 4.66 -18.51 -17.09
N ALA A 122 4.58 -17.98 -18.31
CA ALA A 122 3.69 -18.51 -19.34
C ALA A 122 4.01 -20.00 -19.61
N ALA A 123 5.29 -20.34 -19.73
CA ALA A 123 5.73 -21.72 -19.94
C ALA A 123 5.41 -22.67 -18.76
N LEU A 124 5.30 -22.14 -17.53
CA LEU A 124 4.96 -22.93 -16.33
C LEU A 124 3.45 -23.13 -16.16
N VAL A 125 2.64 -22.11 -16.48
CA VAL A 125 1.16 -22.13 -16.34
C VAL A 125 0.49 -22.96 -17.44
N ASP A 126 0.92 -22.83 -18.70
CA ASP A 126 0.28 -23.50 -19.84
C ASP A 126 0.35 -25.04 -19.74
N THR A 127 1.39 -25.56 -19.07
CA THR A 127 1.52 -26.99 -18.81
C THR A 127 0.71 -27.52 -17.65
N GLY A 128 0.11 -26.68 -16.78
CA GLY A 128 -0.83 -27.14 -15.75
C GLY A 128 -2.09 -27.78 -16.35
N ALA A 129 -2.51 -27.34 -17.54
CA ALA A 129 -3.63 -27.92 -18.28
C ALA A 129 -3.22 -29.15 -19.11
N ALA A 130 -1.95 -29.26 -19.52
CA ALA A 130 -1.44 -30.27 -20.45
C ALA A 130 -0.51 -31.32 -19.82
N ALA A 131 -0.32 -31.34 -18.49
CA ALA A 131 0.59 -32.24 -17.76
C ALA A 131 0.16 -33.71 -17.71
N ARG A 132 -0.22 -34.30 -18.85
CA ARG A 132 -0.21 -35.76 -19.05
C ARG A 132 0.69 -36.21 -20.19
N HIS A 133 1.24 -35.31 -21.02
CA HIS A 133 2.10 -35.73 -22.12
C HIS A 133 3.42 -34.95 -22.18
N HIS A 134 4.49 -35.74 -22.16
CA HIS A 134 5.89 -35.36 -22.19
C HIS A 134 6.24 -34.52 -23.42
N THR A 135 6.60 -33.25 -23.22
CA THR A 135 7.62 -32.56 -24.02
C THR A 135 8.25 -31.44 -23.16
N THR A 136 9.59 -31.39 -23.12
CA THR A 136 10.48 -30.37 -22.47
C THR A 136 10.70 -30.40 -20.94
N GLY A 137 10.75 -31.58 -20.30
CA GLY A 137 10.99 -31.70 -18.85
C GLY A 137 12.34 -31.16 -18.33
N GLU A 138 13.45 -31.34 -19.07
CA GLU A 138 14.79 -30.96 -18.59
C GLU A 138 15.04 -29.45 -18.53
N SER A 139 14.55 -28.66 -19.49
CA SER A 139 14.79 -27.21 -19.50
C SER A 139 13.99 -26.47 -18.43
N LYS A 140 12.84 -27.03 -18.02
CA LYS A 140 12.03 -26.47 -16.93
C LYS A 140 12.64 -26.77 -15.57
N GLU A 141 13.19 -27.98 -15.41
CA GLU A 141 13.81 -28.39 -14.16
C GLU A 141 15.10 -27.63 -13.83
N THR A 142 15.73 -27.01 -14.83
CA THR A 142 16.93 -26.16 -14.66
C THR A 142 16.62 -24.67 -14.46
N LEU A 143 15.35 -24.26 -14.52
CA LEU A 143 14.93 -22.89 -14.25
C LEU A 143 15.41 -22.44 -12.88
N LEU A 144 16.08 -21.31 -12.83
CA LEU A 144 16.57 -20.72 -11.59
C LEU A 144 15.50 -19.87 -10.96
N LEU A 145 15.23 -20.16 -9.70
CA LEU A 145 14.30 -19.47 -8.85
C LEU A 145 15.07 -18.85 -7.68
N THR A 146 14.48 -17.82 -7.10
CA THR A 146 14.92 -17.20 -5.85
C THR A 146 13.69 -16.91 -4.99
N LEU A 147 13.90 -16.68 -3.69
CA LEU A 147 12.81 -16.19 -2.84
C LEU A 147 12.55 -14.72 -3.15
N ALA A 148 11.29 -14.32 -3.21
CA ALA A 148 10.93 -12.90 -3.43
C ALA A 148 11.50 -11.97 -2.35
N THR A 149 11.74 -12.48 -1.15
CA THR A 149 12.38 -11.75 -0.04
C THR A 149 13.89 -11.59 -0.20
N GLU A 150 14.52 -12.31 -1.13
CA GLU A 150 15.96 -12.30 -1.38
C GLU A 150 16.33 -11.61 -2.70
N THR A 151 15.34 -11.14 -3.46
CA THR A 151 15.60 -10.39 -4.70
C THR A 151 16.30 -9.07 -4.39
N PRO A 152 17.32 -8.69 -5.17
CA PRO A 152 17.93 -7.38 -5.04
C PRO A 152 16.90 -6.28 -5.33
N ARG A 153 17.09 -5.12 -4.70
CA ARG A 153 16.30 -3.93 -5.01
C ARG A 153 16.43 -3.56 -6.49
N PRO A 154 15.39 -2.96 -7.09
CA PRO A 154 15.49 -2.51 -8.47
C PRO A 154 16.51 -1.36 -8.58
N PRO A 155 17.16 -1.18 -9.74
CA PRO A 155 18.06 -0.07 -9.98
C PRO A 155 17.42 1.30 -9.69
N ALA A 156 18.24 2.30 -9.37
CA ALA A 156 17.74 3.64 -9.12
C ALA A 156 16.99 4.20 -10.36
N GLY A 157 15.76 4.68 -10.15
CA GLY A 157 14.89 5.21 -11.21
C GLY A 157 13.92 4.19 -11.82
N GLU A 158 14.11 2.90 -11.57
CA GLU A 158 13.11 1.88 -11.85
C GLU A 158 11.99 1.91 -10.81
N ALA A 159 10.82 1.36 -11.17
CA ALA A 159 9.70 1.26 -10.24
C ALA A 159 10.05 0.34 -9.05
N LEU A 160 9.64 0.70 -7.85
CA LEU A 160 10.02 -0.01 -6.62
C LEU A 160 9.50 -1.45 -6.56
N ASN A 161 8.41 -1.74 -7.27
CA ASN A 161 7.80 -3.05 -7.31
C ASN A 161 8.31 -3.93 -8.46
N THR A 162 9.38 -3.56 -9.18
CA THR A 162 9.94 -4.37 -10.30
C THR A 162 11.15 -5.22 -9.91
N GLN A 163 11.44 -5.36 -8.60
CA GLN A 163 12.42 -6.34 -8.11
C GLN A 163 12.05 -7.80 -8.42
N PHE A 164 10.75 -8.07 -8.65
CA PHE A 164 10.23 -9.33 -9.19
C PHE A 164 8.96 -9.05 -10.00
N TRP A 165 8.55 -10.03 -10.79
CA TRP A 165 7.43 -9.90 -11.71
C TRP A 165 6.27 -10.79 -11.29
N TRP A 166 5.07 -10.20 -11.18
CA TRP A 166 3.86 -10.90 -10.76
C TRP A 166 3.42 -11.92 -11.80
N GLN A 167 3.36 -13.18 -11.41
CA GLN A 167 3.08 -14.28 -12.33
C GLN A 167 1.62 -14.72 -12.35
N GLY A 168 0.86 -14.43 -11.29
CA GLY A 168 -0.57 -14.72 -11.22
C GLY A 168 -1.45 -13.76 -12.04
N PRO A 169 -2.75 -14.03 -12.15
CA PRO A 169 -3.72 -12.99 -12.45
C PRO A 169 -3.71 -11.94 -11.32
N ALA A 170 -4.03 -10.68 -11.62
CA ALA A 170 -4.25 -9.68 -10.59
C ALA A 170 -5.71 -9.69 -10.12
N ARG A 171 -5.91 -9.43 -8.84
CA ARG A 171 -7.22 -9.09 -8.27
C ARG A 171 -7.68 -7.70 -8.72
N PRO A 172 -8.94 -7.32 -8.45
CA PRO A 172 -9.42 -5.97 -8.73
C PRO A 172 -8.50 -4.90 -8.12
N ALA A 173 -8.24 -3.84 -8.89
CA ALA A 173 -7.24 -2.83 -8.55
C ALA A 173 -7.45 -2.23 -7.14
N ASN A 174 -8.70 -1.93 -6.77
CA ASN A 174 -9.05 -1.38 -5.46
C ASN A 174 -8.78 -2.37 -4.32
N GLU A 175 -9.02 -3.67 -4.50
CA GLU A 175 -8.67 -4.67 -3.47
C GLU A 175 -7.16 -4.69 -3.22
N VAL A 176 -6.37 -4.72 -4.30
CA VAL A 176 -4.91 -4.70 -4.22
C VAL A 176 -4.41 -3.42 -3.52
N ALA A 177 -4.89 -2.25 -3.94
CA ALA A 177 -4.48 -0.99 -3.33
C ALA A 177 -4.92 -0.87 -1.85
N ASN A 178 -6.08 -1.40 -1.49
CA ASN A 178 -6.56 -1.40 -0.12
C ASN A 178 -5.71 -2.28 0.79
N ASP A 179 -5.41 -3.51 0.36
CA ASP A 179 -4.56 -4.43 1.11
C ASP A 179 -3.15 -3.85 1.30
N LEU A 180 -2.56 -3.30 0.23
CA LEU A 180 -1.25 -2.64 0.31
C LEU A 180 -1.27 -1.48 1.29
N ARG A 181 -2.34 -0.69 1.26
CA ARG A 181 -2.50 0.43 2.18
C ARG A 181 -2.63 -0.06 3.62
N GLN A 182 -3.42 -1.09 3.89
CA GLN A 182 -3.56 -1.67 5.23
C GLN A 182 -2.22 -2.21 5.75
N LEU A 183 -1.50 -3.00 4.96
CA LEU A 183 -0.20 -3.57 5.34
C LEU A 183 0.82 -2.50 5.74
N ILE A 184 0.95 -1.44 4.93
CA ILE A 184 1.93 -0.38 5.24
C ILE A 184 1.50 0.47 6.43
N LEU A 185 0.20 0.62 6.69
CA LEU A 185 -0.33 1.30 7.86
C LEU A 185 -0.07 0.53 9.15
N GLU A 186 -0.26 -0.79 9.15
CA GLU A 186 0.05 -1.61 10.32
C GLU A 186 1.54 -1.54 10.70
N LEU A 187 2.41 -1.46 9.69
CA LEU A 187 3.84 -1.21 9.88
C LEU A 187 4.08 0.19 10.44
N TYR A 188 3.47 1.20 9.81
CA TYR A 188 3.60 2.61 10.22
C TYR A 188 3.15 2.82 11.66
N ASP A 189 1.96 2.33 12.03
CA ASP A 189 1.38 2.48 13.37
C ASP A 189 2.21 1.78 14.45
N LYS A 190 2.77 0.60 14.17
CA LYS A 190 3.63 -0.12 15.12
C LYS A 190 4.90 0.67 15.46
N HIS A 191 5.44 1.40 14.49
CA HIS A 191 6.71 2.10 14.59
C HIS A 191 6.54 3.63 14.72
N LEU A 192 5.30 4.07 14.99
CA LEU A 192 4.94 5.45 15.28
C LEU A 192 5.30 5.78 16.73
N SER A 193 5.86 6.97 16.96
CA SER A 193 6.16 7.50 18.28
C SER A 193 4.89 7.61 19.15
N PRO A 194 5.01 7.52 20.48
CA PRO A 194 3.86 7.67 21.38
C PRO A 194 3.12 9.02 21.26
N ASP A 195 3.81 10.07 20.80
CA ASP A 195 3.18 11.38 20.55
C ASP A 195 2.51 11.50 19.17
N GLY A 196 2.63 10.46 18.33
CA GLY A 196 2.03 10.38 17.00
C GLY A 196 2.71 11.25 15.94
N ARG A 197 3.89 11.83 16.25
CA ARG A 197 4.52 12.85 15.40
C ARG A 197 5.63 12.33 14.52
N SER A 198 6.22 11.18 14.84
CA SER A 198 7.44 10.74 14.21
C SER A 198 7.52 9.22 14.10
N VAL A 199 8.25 8.73 13.10
CA VAL A 199 8.29 7.30 12.73
C VAL A 199 9.71 6.85 12.52
N SER A 200 10.04 5.66 13.01
CA SER A 200 11.32 5.00 12.70
C SER A 200 11.20 4.23 11.38
N TYR A 201 11.71 4.82 10.30
CA TYR A 201 11.75 4.17 8.99
C TYR A 201 12.77 3.03 8.96
N GLY A 202 13.86 3.14 9.74
CA GLY A 202 14.80 2.05 9.95
C GLY A 202 14.14 0.82 10.59
N ALA A 203 13.31 1.02 11.62
CA ALA A 203 12.59 -0.08 12.27
C ALA A 203 11.53 -0.72 11.35
N ILE A 204 10.83 0.07 10.53
CA ILE A 204 9.94 -0.47 9.49
C ILE A 204 10.75 -1.33 8.51
N ARG A 205 11.89 -0.84 8.03
CA ARG A 205 12.75 -1.55 7.07
C ARG A 205 13.25 -2.90 7.61
N SER A 206 13.53 -2.98 8.91
CA SER A 206 13.97 -4.22 9.57
C SER A 206 12.82 -5.15 9.97
N ASP A 207 11.55 -4.72 9.89
CA ASP A 207 10.40 -5.56 10.19
C ASP A 207 10.18 -6.59 9.06
N PRO A 208 10.15 -7.90 9.33
CA PRO A 208 9.94 -8.91 8.29
C PRO A 208 8.65 -8.73 7.49
N ARG A 209 7.62 -8.09 8.06
CA ARG A 209 6.36 -7.80 7.38
C ARG A 209 6.52 -6.74 6.29
N PHE A 210 7.56 -5.91 6.34
CA PHE A 210 7.86 -4.97 5.26
C PHE A 210 8.22 -5.72 3.97
N ASN A 211 8.99 -6.80 4.05
CA ASN A 211 9.28 -7.62 2.86
C ASN A 211 8.01 -8.26 2.28
N ALA A 212 7.04 -8.64 3.12
CA ALA A 212 5.74 -9.14 2.66
C ALA A 212 4.93 -8.03 1.97
N PHE A 213 4.95 -6.80 2.49
CA PHE A 213 4.37 -5.64 1.82
C PHE A 213 5.03 -5.41 0.45
N VAL A 214 6.37 -5.39 0.37
CA VAL A 214 7.07 -5.22 -0.92
C VAL A 214 6.70 -6.36 -1.88
N ALA A 215 6.64 -7.62 -1.43
CA ALA A 215 6.16 -8.78 -2.19
C ALA A 215 4.76 -8.55 -2.81
N ALA A 216 3.83 -8.04 -2.01
CA ALA A 216 2.48 -7.76 -2.44
C ALA A 216 2.41 -6.64 -3.50
N THR A 217 3.35 -5.68 -3.51
CA THR A 217 3.32 -4.57 -4.50
C THR A 217 3.47 -5.02 -5.95
N ALA A 218 4.02 -6.21 -6.24
CA ALA A 218 4.16 -6.66 -7.61
C ALA A 218 2.81 -6.96 -8.29
N GLU A 219 1.77 -7.32 -7.54
CA GLU A 219 0.44 -7.58 -8.11
C GLU A 219 -0.08 -6.38 -8.92
N LEU A 220 0.29 -5.15 -8.51
CA LEU A 220 -0.01 -3.91 -9.24
C LEU A 220 0.40 -3.96 -10.71
N GLN A 221 1.47 -4.68 -11.07
CA GLN A 221 1.96 -4.77 -12.44
C GLN A 221 0.92 -5.30 -13.43
N LYS A 222 -0.08 -6.06 -12.94
CA LYS A 222 -1.13 -6.67 -13.77
C LYS A 222 -2.55 -6.21 -13.44
N VAL A 223 -2.75 -5.26 -12.53
CA VAL A 223 -4.11 -4.74 -12.26
C VAL A 223 -4.65 -4.04 -13.51
N ASP A 224 -5.95 -4.22 -13.77
CA ASP A 224 -6.66 -3.49 -14.82
C ASP A 224 -7.37 -2.26 -14.24
N LEU A 225 -7.16 -1.11 -14.88
CA LEU A 225 -7.78 0.17 -14.53
C LEU A 225 -8.87 0.59 -15.53
N SER A 226 -9.29 -0.28 -16.45
CA SER A 226 -10.18 0.07 -17.57
C SER A 226 -11.64 0.24 -17.23
N HIS A 227 -12.09 -0.38 -16.16
CA HIS A 227 -13.49 -0.41 -15.79
C HIS A 227 -13.76 0.20 -14.41
N LEU A 228 -12.85 1.03 -13.91
CA LEU A 228 -13.04 1.73 -12.64
C LEU A 228 -13.96 2.95 -12.84
N SER A 229 -14.95 3.08 -11.97
CA SER A 229 -15.67 4.33 -11.76
C SER A 229 -14.73 5.44 -11.28
N ARG A 230 -15.23 6.68 -11.28
CA ARG A 230 -14.48 7.84 -10.79
C ARG A 230 -14.03 7.64 -9.34
N GLU A 231 -14.93 7.18 -8.49
CA GLU A 231 -14.71 6.98 -7.05
C GLU A 231 -13.75 5.80 -6.79
N GLU A 232 -13.82 4.74 -7.59
CA GLU A 232 -12.86 3.64 -7.56
C GLU A 232 -11.46 4.10 -7.99
N LEU A 233 -11.34 4.84 -9.09
CA LEU A 233 -10.03 5.35 -9.53
C LEU A 233 -9.43 6.34 -8.53
N MET A 234 -10.26 7.21 -7.93
CA MET A 234 -9.81 8.15 -6.90
C MET A 234 -9.31 7.42 -5.64
N SER A 235 -10.10 6.50 -5.09
CA SER A 235 -9.70 5.74 -3.90
C SER A 235 -8.46 4.90 -4.16
N PHE A 236 -8.36 4.26 -5.33
CA PHE A 236 -7.18 3.54 -5.78
C PHE A 236 -5.94 4.45 -5.79
N ALA A 237 -6.00 5.59 -6.48
CA ALA A 237 -4.85 6.48 -6.63
C ALA A 237 -4.41 7.13 -5.32
N ILE A 238 -5.35 7.53 -4.44
CA ILE A 238 -5.03 8.09 -3.12
C ILE A 238 -4.32 7.05 -2.24
N ASN A 239 -4.88 5.84 -2.15
CA ASN A 239 -4.29 4.77 -1.34
C ASN A 239 -2.90 4.39 -1.87
N LEU A 240 -2.77 4.26 -3.19
CA LEU A 240 -1.53 3.87 -3.82
C LEU A 240 -0.44 4.95 -3.67
N TYR A 241 -0.78 6.23 -3.87
CA TYR A 241 0.14 7.35 -3.61
C TYR A 241 0.65 7.29 -2.18
N ASN A 242 -0.26 7.22 -1.20
CA ASN A 242 0.11 7.23 0.22
C ASN A 242 0.98 6.02 0.60
N ALA A 243 0.68 4.83 0.06
CA ALA A 243 1.52 3.65 0.27
C ALA A 243 2.90 3.77 -0.40
N LEU A 244 2.94 4.35 -1.61
CA LEU A 244 4.18 4.58 -2.36
C LEU A 244 5.13 5.53 -1.63
N ILE A 245 4.63 6.61 -1.05
CA ILE A 245 5.47 7.56 -0.31
C ILE A 245 6.15 6.87 0.88
N ILE A 246 5.41 6.11 1.68
CA ILE A 246 5.99 5.39 2.83
C ILE A 246 6.99 4.34 2.35
N HIS A 247 6.64 3.53 1.34
CA HIS A 247 7.57 2.55 0.77
C HIS A 247 8.87 3.22 0.32
N ALA A 248 8.78 4.28 -0.48
CA ALA A 248 9.96 4.96 -1.01
C ALA A 248 10.85 5.56 0.10
N LEU A 249 10.26 6.16 1.15
CA LEU A 249 11.01 6.69 2.29
C LEU A 249 11.75 5.59 3.06
N VAL A 250 11.08 4.46 3.34
CA VAL A 250 11.67 3.29 4.01
C VAL A 250 12.76 2.64 3.16
N ALA A 251 12.47 2.41 1.88
CA ALA A 251 13.39 1.73 0.96
C ALA A 251 14.68 2.53 0.73
N LEU A 252 14.60 3.87 0.74
CA LEU A 252 15.73 4.76 0.50
C LEU A 252 16.37 5.29 1.79
N ASN A 253 15.75 5.06 2.95
CA ASN A 253 16.20 5.54 4.26
C ASN A 253 16.41 7.07 4.28
N LEU A 254 15.43 7.81 3.77
CA LEU A 254 15.51 9.27 3.65
C LEU A 254 14.86 9.96 4.85
N THR A 255 15.68 10.64 5.65
CA THR A 255 15.21 11.50 6.76
C THR A 255 15.26 12.99 6.44
N ARG A 256 15.99 13.39 5.40
CA ARG A 256 16.07 14.78 4.93
C ARG A 256 16.21 14.84 3.42
N MET A 257 15.65 15.88 2.81
CA MET A 257 15.78 16.16 1.38
C MET A 257 15.94 17.66 1.15
N SER A 258 16.85 18.04 0.25
CA SER A 258 16.85 19.36 -0.37
C SER A 258 15.64 19.52 -1.31
N SER A 259 15.31 20.75 -1.72
CA SER A 259 14.20 21.00 -2.65
C SER A 259 14.36 20.28 -3.99
N ALA A 260 15.59 20.17 -4.52
CA ALA A 260 15.87 19.46 -5.76
C ALA A 260 15.73 17.94 -5.60
N GLN A 261 16.23 17.38 -4.50
CA GLN A 261 16.05 15.96 -4.18
C GLN A 261 14.56 15.62 -4.02
N ARG A 262 13.79 16.50 -3.38
CA ARG A 262 12.34 16.32 -3.26
C ARG A 262 11.65 16.29 -4.62
N ALA A 263 11.94 17.26 -5.48
CA ALA A 263 11.34 17.29 -6.81
C ALA A 263 11.65 16.00 -7.59
N SER A 264 12.90 15.53 -7.55
CA SER A 264 13.26 14.24 -8.17
C SER A 264 12.61 13.05 -7.48
N PHE A 265 12.45 13.08 -6.16
CA PHE A 265 11.82 12.01 -5.40
C PHE A 265 10.40 11.75 -5.89
N PHE A 266 9.57 12.78 -5.96
CA PHE A 266 8.17 12.66 -6.39
C PHE A 266 8.00 12.37 -7.88
N SER A 267 8.88 12.91 -8.74
CA SER A 267 8.74 12.79 -10.20
C SER A 267 9.44 11.57 -10.82
N ARG A 268 10.46 11.00 -10.16
CA ARG A 268 11.34 9.99 -10.78
C ARG A 268 11.65 8.78 -9.92
N ILE A 269 11.67 8.93 -8.59
CA ILE A 269 12.17 7.89 -7.70
C ILE A 269 11.02 7.10 -7.04
N ALA A 270 10.06 7.79 -6.43
CA ALA A 270 8.88 7.18 -5.85
C ALA A 270 7.93 6.79 -6.98
N LYS A 271 8.03 5.54 -7.45
CA LYS A 271 7.30 5.03 -8.61
C LYS A 271 6.92 3.56 -8.45
N TYR A 272 5.75 3.19 -8.97
CA TYR A 272 5.33 1.80 -9.16
C TYR A 272 4.99 1.52 -10.63
N ASN A 273 5.15 0.28 -11.04
CA ASN A 273 4.54 -0.25 -12.25
C ASN A 273 3.12 -0.72 -11.93
N VAL A 274 2.14 -0.20 -12.66
CA VAL A 274 0.70 -0.45 -12.50
C VAL A 274 0.10 -0.77 -13.86
N GLY A 275 -0.44 -1.98 -14.02
CA GLY A 275 -1.01 -2.45 -15.29
C GLY A 275 -0.01 -2.37 -16.45
N GLY A 276 1.27 -2.62 -16.17
CA GLY A 276 2.36 -2.57 -17.13
C GLY A 276 2.97 -1.18 -17.39
N LEU A 277 2.36 -0.10 -16.88
CA LEU A 277 2.84 1.27 -17.04
C LEU A 277 3.40 1.83 -15.73
N ASP A 278 4.42 2.66 -15.83
CA ASP A 278 5.03 3.29 -14.67
C ASP A 278 4.25 4.53 -14.21
N TYR A 279 4.00 4.64 -12.91
CA TYR A 279 3.35 5.77 -12.25
C TYR A 279 4.20 6.24 -11.07
N SER A 280 4.80 7.42 -11.22
CA SER A 280 5.42 8.16 -10.12
C SER A 280 4.37 8.72 -9.15
N ALA A 281 4.82 9.24 -8.00
CA ALA A 281 3.92 9.97 -7.10
C ALA A 281 3.30 11.18 -7.81
N ASP A 282 4.08 11.93 -8.59
CA ASP A 282 3.56 13.04 -9.41
C ASP A 282 2.57 12.55 -10.48
N ASP A 283 2.78 11.38 -11.07
CA ASP A 283 1.84 10.78 -12.04
C ASP A 283 0.49 10.46 -11.40
N LEU A 284 0.47 9.90 -10.18
CA LEU A 284 -0.76 9.61 -9.45
C LEU A 284 -1.48 10.88 -9.00
N GLU A 285 -0.75 11.88 -8.52
CA GLU A 285 -1.33 13.15 -8.07
C GLU A 285 -1.75 14.03 -9.25
N ASN A 286 -0.80 14.42 -10.10
CA ASN A 286 -0.99 15.43 -11.13
C ASN A 286 -1.62 14.85 -12.41
N GLY A 287 -1.21 13.64 -12.78
CA GLY A 287 -1.74 12.91 -13.92
C GLY A 287 -3.15 12.38 -13.66
N VAL A 288 -3.29 11.46 -12.71
CA VAL A 288 -4.55 10.74 -12.44
C VAL A 288 -5.56 11.61 -11.69
N LEU A 289 -5.21 12.13 -10.50
CA LEU A 289 -6.19 12.77 -9.61
C LEU A 289 -6.53 14.23 -10.01
N ARG A 290 -5.59 14.94 -10.63
CA ARG A 290 -5.73 16.37 -10.97
C ARG A 290 -6.01 16.63 -12.45
N ASP A 291 -6.67 15.72 -13.15
CA ASP A 291 -7.05 15.90 -14.56
C ASP A 291 -5.87 16.24 -15.48
N ASN A 292 -4.76 15.50 -15.35
CA ASN A 292 -3.53 15.72 -16.11
C ASN A 292 -2.99 17.16 -16.00
N ARG A 293 -3.23 17.88 -14.91
CA ARG A 293 -2.73 19.26 -14.71
C ARG A 293 -1.25 19.25 -14.34
N ALA A 294 -0.51 20.27 -14.74
CA ALA A 294 0.87 20.44 -14.27
C ALA A 294 0.98 20.47 -12.73
N GLY A 295 2.04 19.83 -12.21
CA GLY A 295 2.38 19.84 -10.79
C GLY A 295 2.84 21.20 -10.27
N ALA A 296 2.84 21.35 -8.94
CA ALA A 296 3.24 22.59 -8.26
C ALA A 296 4.68 23.03 -8.57
N SER A 297 5.57 22.08 -8.84
CA SER A 297 6.97 22.28 -9.20
C SER A 297 7.19 22.82 -10.62
N ASN A 298 6.14 22.84 -11.45
CA ASN A 298 6.20 23.44 -12.78
C ASN A 298 6.51 24.94 -12.71
N LEU A 299 7.43 25.41 -13.57
CA LEU A 299 7.89 26.79 -13.57
C LEU A 299 6.75 27.82 -13.67
N PHE A 300 5.74 27.59 -14.50
CA PHE A 300 4.60 28.50 -14.64
C PHE A 300 3.72 28.50 -13.38
N ASN A 301 3.55 27.35 -12.73
CA ASN A 301 2.85 27.25 -11.44
C ASN A 301 3.62 27.94 -10.31
N LEU A 302 4.96 27.80 -10.30
CA LEU A 302 5.83 28.48 -9.34
C LEU A 302 5.73 30.02 -9.45
N LEU A 303 5.62 30.53 -10.69
CA LEU A 303 5.44 31.95 -10.99
C LEU A 303 3.98 32.43 -10.86
N GLY A 304 3.03 31.54 -10.52
CA GLY A 304 1.61 31.88 -10.37
C GLY A 304 0.87 32.12 -11.70
N ILE A 305 1.44 31.70 -12.83
CA ILE A 305 0.88 31.86 -14.18
C ILE A 305 0.30 30.53 -14.68
N HIS A 306 -0.57 29.92 -13.87
CA HIS A 306 -1.10 28.56 -14.06
C HIS A 306 -1.69 28.27 -15.46
N ARG A 307 -2.23 29.28 -16.14
CA ARG A 307 -2.91 29.12 -17.45
C ARG A 307 -1.99 28.62 -18.59
N PHE A 308 -0.67 28.76 -18.45
CA PHE A 308 0.30 28.33 -19.45
C PHE A 308 1.04 27.05 -19.05
N ALA A 309 0.71 26.49 -17.88
CA ALA A 309 1.23 25.20 -17.48
C ALA A 309 0.51 24.12 -18.33
N GLY A 310 1.26 23.46 -19.22
CA GLY A 310 0.74 22.38 -20.05
C GLY A 310 0.28 21.16 -19.21
N GLY A 311 -0.27 20.15 -19.89
CA GLY A 311 -0.63 18.90 -19.24
C GLY A 311 0.59 18.18 -18.66
N HIS A 312 0.40 17.40 -17.60
CA HIS A 312 1.45 16.59 -16.97
C HIS A 312 2.01 15.56 -17.96
N TRP A 313 1.12 14.92 -18.72
CA TRP A 313 1.42 14.05 -19.85
C TRP A 313 1.03 14.67 -21.18
N THR A 314 1.70 14.22 -22.24
CA THR A 314 1.37 14.55 -23.62
C THR A 314 0.13 13.78 -24.09
N SER A 315 -0.52 14.23 -25.17
CA SER A 315 -1.72 13.60 -25.73
C SER A 315 -1.52 12.16 -26.23
N ALA A 316 -0.28 11.73 -26.42
CA ALA A 316 0.06 10.38 -26.85
C ALA A 316 0.23 9.40 -25.67
N ASP A 317 0.24 9.89 -24.43
CA ASP A 317 0.47 9.05 -23.26
C ASP A 317 -0.77 8.16 -22.97
N PRO A 318 -0.62 6.83 -22.92
CA PRO A 318 -1.74 5.92 -22.68
C PRO A 318 -2.40 6.12 -21.31
N ARG A 319 -1.69 6.70 -20.33
CA ARG A 319 -2.20 6.95 -18.98
C ARG A 319 -3.29 8.02 -18.95
N LEU A 320 -3.45 8.82 -20.02
CA LEU A 320 -4.54 9.79 -20.16
C LEU A 320 -5.94 9.18 -20.13
N ALA A 321 -6.06 7.88 -20.44
CA ALA A 321 -7.32 7.16 -20.32
C ALA A 321 -7.74 6.95 -18.85
N LYS A 322 -6.82 7.12 -17.89
CA LYS A 322 -6.99 6.82 -16.45
C LYS A 322 -6.93 8.10 -15.62
N VAL A 323 -7.84 9.03 -15.91
CA VAL A 323 -7.84 10.36 -15.31
C VAL A 323 -9.18 10.67 -14.66
N VAL A 324 -9.13 11.20 -13.44
CA VAL A 324 -10.31 11.57 -12.65
C VAL A 324 -10.88 12.89 -13.15
N ARG A 325 -12.16 12.88 -13.51
CA ARG A 325 -12.92 14.07 -13.89
C ARG A 325 -14.31 14.07 -13.25
N PRO A 326 -14.80 15.19 -12.69
CA PRO A 326 -14.04 16.42 -12.41
C PRO A 326 -13.05 16.25 -11.25
N VAL A 327 -12.06 17.15 -11.19
CA VAL A 327 -11.11 17.23 -10.06
C VAL A 327 -11.85 17.54 -8.77
N ASP A 328 -11.54 16.78 -7.71
CA ASP A 328 -11.99 17.08 -6.35
C ASP A 328 -10.87 17.83 -5.60
N PRO A 329 -11.06 19.09 -5.17
CA PRO A 329 -10.02 19.84 -4.47
C PRO A 329 -9.58 19.23 -3.14
N ARG A 330 -10.40 18.35 -2.53
CA ARG A 330 -10.13 17.77 -1.22
C ARG A 330 -9.00 16.72 -1.25
N ILE A 331 -8.62 16.23 -2.42
CA ILE A 331 -7.48 15.31 -2.59
C ILE A 331 -6.19 15.90 -1.99
N HIS A 332 -6.01 17.23 -2.03
CA HIS A 332 -4.84 17.92 -1.47
C HIS A 332 -4.69 17.77 0.05
N PHE A 333 -5.76 17.34 0.73
CA PHE A 333 -5.77 17.08 2.16
C PHE A 333 -5.73 15.57 2.48
N ALA A 334 -5.90 14.72 1.46
CA ALA A 334 -5.94 13.26 1.57
C ALA A 334 -4.63 12.57 1.13
N LEU A 335 -3.80 13.26 0.35
CA LEU A 335 -2.47 12.82 -0.02
C LEU A 335 -1.50 13.16 1.13
N VAL A 336 -1.17 12.15 1.93
CA VAL A 336 -0.26 12.28 3.06
C VAL A 336 1.17 12.21 2.55
N CYS A 337 1.90 13.27 2.89
CA CYS A 337 3.34 13.40 2.85
C CYS A 337 3.90 12.90 4.19
N GLY A 338 5.07 12.27 4.22
CA GLY A 338 5.77 11.90 5.47
C GLY A 338 6.18 13.12 6.30
N ALA A 339 5.22 13.90 6.78
CA ALA A 339 5.30 15.14 7.52
C ALA A 339 4.42 15.05 8.78
N LYS A 340 4.74 15.87 9.78
CA LYS A 340 4.31 15.71 11.18
C LYS A 340 2.83 16.01 11.50
N SER A 341 2.01 16.40 10.52
CA SER A 341 0.70 17.04 10.76
C SER A 341 -0.50 16.43 10.02
N CYS A 342 -0.40 15.22 9.47
CA CYS A 342 -1.48 14.65 8.65
C CYS A 342 -2.62 14.01 9.48
N PRO A 343 -3.91 14.27 9.17
CA PRO A 343 -5.04 13.71 9.90
C PRO A 343 -5.22 12.19 9.66
N PRO A 344 -5.78 11.45 10.63
CA PRO A 344 -5.85 9.99 10.61
C PRO A 344 -7.07 9.49 9.81
N ILE A 345 -7.03 9.59 8.48
CA ILE A 345 -7.93 8.78 7.63
C ILE A 345 -7.06 7.89 6.77
N LYS A 346 -7.02 6.63 7.20
CA LYS A 346 -5.97 5.69 6.83
C LYS A 346 -6.22 5.06 5.46
N LEU A 347 -7.47 4.72 5.14
CA LEU A 347 -7.86 3.97 3.94
C LEU A 347 -9.11 4.57 3.27
N TYR A 348 -9.03 4.83 1.96
CA TYR A 348 -10.16 5.30 1.15
C TYR A 348 -10.77 4.14 0.35
N THR A 349 -12.08 4.02 0.35
CA THR A 349 -12.87 3.10 -0.48
C THR A 349 -13.95 3.91 -1.20
N PRO A 350 -14.55 3.40 -2.28
CA PRO A 350 -15.64 4.12 -2.96
C PRO A 350 -16.79 4.49 -2.01
N SER A 351 -17.07 3.63 -1.03
CA SER A 351 -18.14 3.83 -0.04
C SER A 351 -17.85 4.89 1.02
N ASN A 352 -16.57 5.11 1.38
CA ASN A 352 -16.20 6.09 2.41
C ASN A 352 -15.51 7.34 1.84
N LEU A 353 -15.28 7.40 0.51
CA LEU A 353 -14.46 8.44 -0.12
C LEU A 353 -14.98 9.84 0.18
N GLU A 354 -16.28 10.06 0.07
CA GLU A 354 -16.90 11.37 0.27
C GLU A 354 -16.70 11.88 1.72
N GLU A 355 -17.07 11.05 2.69
CA GLU A 355 -16.92 11.35 4.12
C GLU A 355 -15.44 11.51 4.49
N GLY A 356 -14.58 10.64 3.98
CA GLY A 356 -13.13 10.67 4.23
C GLY A 356 -12.49 11.95 3.70
N LEU A 357 -12.82 12.35 2.47
CA LEU A 357 -12.31 13.58 1.87
C LEU A 357 -12.84 14.83 2.59
N ALA A 358 -14.12 14.82 3.01
CA ALA A 358 -14.70 15.91 3.78
C ALA A 358 -14.01 16.08 5.14
N ALA A 359 -13.83 14.99 5.88
CA ALA A 359 -13.17 15.00 7.18
C ALA A 359 -11.68 15.38 7.08
N ALA A 360 -10.97 14.91 6.04
CA ALA A 360 -9.59 15.32 5.78
C ALA A 360 -9.48 16.84 5.50
N ALA A 361 -10.40 17.38 4.69
CA ALA A 361 -10.46 18.80 4.37
C ALA A 361 -10.76 19.66 5.59
N GLU A 362 -11.76 19.27 6.39
CA GLU A 362 -12.14 19.96 7.62
C GLU A 362 -10.98 19.96 8.63
N ALA A 363 -10.39 18.79 8.90
CA ALA A 363 -9.28 18.66 9.83
C ALA A 363 -8.06 19.51 9.42
N PHE A 364 -7.70 19.50 8.13
CA PHE A 364 -6.62 20.33 7.61
C PHE A 364 -6.94 21.82 7.76
N CYS A 365 -8.14 22.25 7.33
CA CYS A 365 -8.50 23.66 7.34
C CYS A 365 -8.64 24.23 8.75
N ALA A 366 -9.08 23.42 9.72
CA ALA A 366 -9.17 23.84 11.13
C ALA A 366 -7.81 24.26 11.72
N GLY A 367 -6.71 23.61 11.31
CA GLY A 367 -5.35 23.98 11.75
C GLY A 367 -4.68 25.03 10.85
N GLU A 368 -4.97 25.00 9.55
CA GLU A 368 -4.18 25.73 8.55
C GLU A 368 -4.82 27.03 8.05
N VAL A 369 -6.11 27.25 8.29
CA VAL A 369 -6.85 28.43 7.81
C VAL A 369 -7.23 29.34 8.97
N LEU A 370 -6.90 30.62 8.85
CA LEU A 370 -7.35 31.66 9.78
C LEU A 370 -8.17 32.69 9.03
N VAL A 371 -9.40 32.95 9.49
CA VAL A 371 -10.27 34.01 8.97
C VAL A 371 -10.35 35.13 10.01
N ASP A 372 -9.86 36.32 9.66
CA ASP A 372 -9.97 37.54 10.47
C ASP A 372 -10.94 38.50 9.78
N ARG A 373 -12.21 38.43 10.21
CA ARG A 373 -13.28 39.26 9.67
C ARG A 373 -13.05 40.75 9.91
N ALA A 374 -12.54 41.11 11.09
CA ALA A 374 -12.34 42.51 11.48
C ALA A 374 -11.28 43.18 10.58
N ARG A 375 -10.19 42.47 10.28
CA ARG A 375 -9.13 42.93 9.38
C ARG A 375 -9.41 42.65 7.90
N ARG A 376 -10.50 41.94 7.58
CA ARG A 376 -10.79 41.40 6.25
C ARG A 376 -9.62 40.60 5.67
N GLU A 377 -8.99 39.77 6.50
CA GLU A 377 -7.79 39.01 6.16
C GLU A 377 -8.04 37.51 6.28
N VAL A 378 -7.46 36.73 5.37
CA VAL A 378 -7.46 35.26 5.42
C VAL A 378 -6.02 34.77 5.31
N ARG A 379 -5.56 33.98 6.29
CA ARG A 379 -4.24 33.33 6.24
C ARG A 379 -4.39 31.86 5.87
N LEU A 380 -3.65 31.42 4.86
CA LEU A 380 -3.79 30.13 4.21
C LEU A 380 -2.47 29.37 4.15
N SER A 381 -2.54 28.04 4.08
CA SER A 381 -1.40 27.23 3.65
C SER A 381 -1.03 27.52 2.18
N LYS A 382 0.26 27.37 1.83
CA LYS A 382 0.74 27.49 0.44
C LYS A 382 0.13 26.47 -0.52
N ILE A 383 -0.50 25.40 -0.04
CA ILE A 383 -1.30 24.46 -0.86
C ILE A 383 -2.36 25.22 -1.68
N PHE A 384 -3.04 26.19 -1.08
CA PHE A 384 -4.04 27.03 -1.78
C PHE A 384 -3.42 27.97 -2.83
N LYS A 385 -2.10 28.20 -2.77
CA LYS A 385 -1.35 28.98 -3.77
C LYS A 385 -0.86 28.09 -4.90
N TRP A 386 -0.22 26.96 -4.59
CA TRP A 386 0.38 26.07 -5.58
C TRP A 386 -0.67 25.40 -6.47
N TYR A 387 -1.78 24.99 -5.85
CA TYR A 387 -2.87 24.26 -6.51
C TYR A 387 -4.11 25.14 -6.71
N ALA A 388 -3.92 26.46 -6.83
CA ALA A 388 -5.01 27.43 -6.78
C ALA A 388 -6.12 27.14 -7.82
N ILE A 389 -5.76 26.65 -9.01
CA ILE A 389 -6.70 26.31 -10.08
C ILE A 389 -7.67 25.17 -9.71
N ASP A 390 -7.31 24.32 -8.75
CA ASP A 390 -8.15 23.21 -8.29
C ASP A 390 -9.24 23.70 -7.33
N PHE A 391 -9.02 24.82 -6.64
CA PHE A 391 -9.97 25.44 -5.71
C PHE A 391 -10.88 26.48 -6.37
N GLY A 392 -10.55 26.98 -7.56
CA GLY A 392 -11.38 27.94 -8.28
C GLY A 392 -10.61 28.81 -9.29
N ALA A 393 -11.33 29.32 -10.28
CA ALA A 393 -10.75 30.11 -11.38
C ALA A 393 -10.22 31.48 -10.94
N ASP A 394 -10.81 32.07 -9.90
CA ASP A 394 -10.43 33.39 -9.38
C ASP A 394 -10.31 33.39 -7.85
N LYS A 395 -9.83 34.50 -7.30
CA LYS A 395 -9.63 34.68 -5.86
C LYS A 395 -10.90 34.40 -5.04
N TYR A 396 -12.05 34.92 -5.45
CA TYR A 396 -13.28 34.78 -4.69
C TYR A 396 -13.92 33.41 -4.91
N GLY A 397 -13.79 32.82 -6.09
CA GLY A 397 -14.15 31.41 -6.32
C GLY A 397 -13.40 30.48 -5.37
N ARG A 398 -12.08 30.69 -5.22
CA ARG A 398 -11.23 29.94 -4.28
C ARG A 398 -11.65 30.12 -2.82
N LEU A 399 -11.94 31.35 -2.40
CA LEU A 399 -12.41 31.61 -1.03
C LEU A 399 -13.81 31.02 -0.77
N SER A 400 -14.70 31.01 -1.77
CA SER A 400 -15.99 30.32 -1.67
C SER A 400 -15.84 28.80 -1.57
N CYS A 401 -14.94 28.19 -2.34
CA CYS A 401 -14.61 26.77 -2.22
C CYS A 401 -14.03 26.45 -0.84
N LEU A 402 -13.07 27.24 -0.37
CA LEU A 402 -12.48 27.11 0.96
C LEU A 402 -13.52 27.14 2.08
N ALA A 403 -14.51 28.02 1.99
CA ALA A 403 -15.56 28.12 3.01
C ALA A 403 -16.35 26.80 3.17
N ALA A 404 -16.40 25.95 2.14
CA ALA A 404 -17.04 24.64 2.24
C ALA A 404 -16.29 23.67 3.18
N PHE A 405 -15.00 23.93 3.47
CA PHE A 405 -14.15 23.11 4.33
C PHE A 405 -14.01 23.66 5.76
N LEU A 406 -14.65 24.79 6.06
CA LEU A 406 -14.55 25.44 7.37
C LEU A 406 -15.76 25.12 8.25
N SER A 407 -15.52 25.02 9.54
CA SER A 407 -16.56 25.03 10.57
C SER A 407 -17.03 26.46 10.87
N GLU A 408 -18.17 26.58 11.56
CA GLU A 408 -18.62 27.88 12.07
C GLU A 408 -17.72 28.38 13.23
N PRO A 409 -17.57 29.71 13.41
CA PRO A 409 -18.15 30.80 12.63
C PRO A 409 -17.34 31.19 11.37
N ALA A 410 -16.15 30.62 11.18
CA ALA A 410 -15.21 31.01 10.13
C ALA A 410 -15.80 30.86 8.72
N LYS A 411 -16.62 29.82 8.50
CA LYS A 411 -17.37 29.61 7.26
C LYS A 411 -18.30 30.78 6.94
N THR A 412 -19.19 31.13 7.86
CA THR A 412 -20.14 32.24 7.66
C THR A 412 -19.40 33.56 7.46
N ASP A 413 -18.40 33.84 8.29
CA ASP A 413 -17.59 35.06 8.19
C ASP A 413 -16.92 35.17 6.80
N LEU A 414 -16.32 34.09 6.31
CA LEU A 414 -15.66 34.09 5.00
C LEU A 414 -16.66 34.29 3.86
N LEU A 415 -17.81 33.62 3.89
CA LEU A 415 -18.85 33.78 2.87
C LEU A 415 -19.41 35.21 2.84
N GLU A 416 -19.63 35.83 4.00
CA GLU A 416 -20.05 37.22 4.10
C GLU A 416 -19.00 38.19 3.57
N MET A 417 -17.72 37.98 3.94
CA MET A 417 -16.61 38.78 3.41
C MET A 417 -16.54 38.70 1.88
N VAL A 418 -16.69 37.50 1.31
CA VAL A 418 -16.68 37.28 -0.15
C VAL A 418 -17.86 37.98 -0.81
N ARG A 419 -19.07 37.84 -0.26
CA ARG A 419 -20.27 38.51 -0.77
C ARG A 419 -20.09 40.03 -0.79
N GLN A 420 -19.63 40.61 0.32
CA GLN A 420 -19.36 42.04 0.42
C GLN A 420 -18.30 42.50 -0.58
N ALA A 421 -17.21 41.75 -0.74
CA ALA A 421 -16.15 42.10 -1.67
C ALA A 421 -16.63 42.09 -3.13
N LYS A 422 -17.49 41.14 -3.51
CA LYS A 422 -18.13 41.08 -4.84
C LYS A 422 -19.10 42.25 -5.07
N SER A 423 -19.71 42.78 -4.01
CA SER A 423 -20.61 43.94 -4.06
C SER A 423 -19.92 45.30 -3.85
N GLY A 424 -18.58 45.37 -3.93
CA GLY A 424 -17.82 46.62 -3.82
C GLY A 424 -17.39 47.01 -2.39
N GLY A 425 -17.66 46.17 -1.39
CA GLY A 425 -17.34 46.40 0.03
C GLY A 425 -15.87 46.22 0.42
N GLY A 426 -14.93 46.49 -0.49
CA GLY A 426 -13.49 46.38 -0.26
C GLY A 426 -12.92 44.96 -0.45
N SER A 427 -11.66 44.87 -0.87
CA SER A 427 -11.00 43.59 -1.13
C SER A 427 -10.65 42.82 0.16
N ILE A 428 -10.54 41.49 0.06
CA ILE A 428 -10.08 40.62 1.16
C ILE A 428 -8.56 40.45 1.05
N ARG A 429 -7.78 40.70 2.09
CA ARG A 429 -6.34 40.40 2.09
C ARG A 429 -6.12 38.90 2.24
N VAL A 430 -5.25 38.31 1.42
CA VAL A 430 -4.88 36.88 1.53
C VAL A 430 -3.38 36.80 1.79
N GLU A 431 -3.02 36.12 2.86
CA GLU A 431 -1.63 35.86 3.26
C GLU A 431 -1.37 34.36 3.27
N TYR A 432 -0.17 33.93 2.87
CA TYR A 432 0.21 32.53 2.86
C TYR A 432 1.27 32.26 3.95
N LYS A 433 1.02 31.25 4.78
CA LYS A 433 1.94 30.79 5.82
C LYS A 433 3.18 30.14 5.20
N GLU A 434 4.30 30.17 5.92
CA GLU A 434 5.44 29.31 5.58
C GLU A 434 5.08 27.84 5.80
N TYR A 435 5.55 26.98 4.90
CA TYR A 435 5.23 25.55 4.94
C TYR A 435 6.45 24.78 5.45
N ASP A 436 6.29 24.06 6.56
CA ASP A 436 7.36 23.19 7.05
C ASP A 436 7.42 21.93 6.19
N TRP A 437 8.56 21.80 5.53
CA TRP A 437 8.88 20.72 4.62
C TRP A 437 9.66 19.59 5.31
N SER A 438 9.86 19.64 6.62
CA SER A 438 10.58 18.60 7.34
C SER A 438 9.89 17.23 7.21
N LEU A 439 10.69 16.17 7.05
CA LEU A 439 10.18 14.81 7.10
C LEU A 439 9.94 14.39 8.56
N ASN A 440 9.05 13.43 8.77
CA ASN A 440 8.73 12.88 10.10
C ASN A 440 9.58 11.65 10.50
N GLY A 441 10.58 11.27 9.70
CA GLY A 441 11.51 10.20 10.04
C GLY A 441 12.47 10.59 11.15
N GLU A 442 12.72 9.70 12.11
CA GLU A 442 13.65 9.93 13.23
C GLU A 442 15.07 9.42 12.98
N ASP A 443 15.26 8.46 12.05
CA ASP A 443 16.49 7.67 11.90
C ASP A 443 17.07 7.59 10.48
#